data_AF-A0A3A9EYX6-F1
#
_entry.id   AF-A0A3A9EYX6-F1
#
_cell.length_a   1.000
_cell.length_b   1.000
_cell.length_c   1.000
_cell.angle_alpha   90.00
_cell.angle_beta   90.00
_cell.angle_gamma   90.00
#
_symmetry.space_group_name_H-M   'P 1'
#
loop_
_entity.id
_entity.type
_entity.pdbx_description
1 polymer ?
#
loop_
_entity_poly.entity_id
_entity_poly.type
_entity_poly.pdbx_seq_one_letter_code
_entity_poly.pdbx_strand_id
1 'polypeptide(L)'
;MEIQELKNIMRESGIVGAGGAGFPSYGKLDKRMETIVLNCAECEPLLRVHRQLLRKYAYEILEALDIIAEAVEAKKVIIAVKGVYRKTIEAVERAFTEKKRLCPMEIGALPEIYPAGDEVITIYEVTGKVVPPGKLPIDIGIGVFNVET
;
A
#
# COMPACT_ATOMS: atom_id res chain seq x y z
N MET A 1 -16.07 5.11 6.93
CA MET A 1 -15.62 6.18 7.86
C MET A 1 -15.32 7.45 7.06
N GLU A 2 -15.65 8.63 7.56
CA GLU A 2 -15.36 9.90 6.85
C GLU A 2 -13.86 10.20 6.79
N ILE A 3 -13.39 10.77 5.67
CA ILE A 3 -11.94 11.02 5.47
C ILE A 3 -11.35 11.94 6.55
N GLN A 4 -12.12 12.93 7.02
CA GLN A 4 -11.65 13.88 8.02
C GLN A 4 -11.52 13.23 9.41
N GLU A 5 -12.42 12.30 9.73
CA GLU A 5 -12.38 11.53 10.96
C GLU A 5 -11.13 10.64 10.98
N LEU A 6 -10.88 9.89 9.89
CA LEU A 6 -9.68 9.06 9.76
C LEU A 6 -8.40 9.91 9.84
N LYS A 7 -8.36 11.07 9.18
CA LYS A 7 -7.22 12.00 9.28
C LYS A 7 -6.95 12.43 10.71
N ASN A 8 -7.98 12.73 11.49
CA ASN A 8 -7.84 13.15 12.88
C ASN A 8 -7.29 11.99 13.73
N ILE A 9 -7.84 10.78 13.60
CA ILE A 9 -7.37 9.58 14.30
C ILE A 9 -5.88 9.32 14.00
N MET A 10 -5.49 9.33 12.72
CA MET A 10 -4.10 9.10 12.32
C MET A 10 -3.16 10.20 12.83
N ARG A 11 -3.62 11.47 12.84
CA ARG A 11 -2.84 12.61 13.34
C ARG A 11 -2.63 12.53 14.85
N GLU A 12 -3.69 12.30 15.60
CA GLU A 12 -3.66 12.19 17.07
C GLU A 12 -2.83 10.99 17.54
N SER A 13 -2.83 9.92 16.75
CA SER A 13 -2.03 8.72 16.99
C SER A 13 -0.57 8.85 16.52
N GLY A 14 -0.20 9.94 15.84
CA GLY A 14 1.17 10.18 15.36
C GLY A 14 1.62 9.23 14.24
N ILE A 15 0.70 8.73 13.40
CA ILE A 15 1.02 7.76 12.35
C ILE A 15 1.80 8.44 11.22
N VAL A 16 2.97 7.89 10.91
CA VAL A 16 3.88 8.34 9.86
C VAL A 16 4.23 7.20 8.91
N GLY A 17 4.67 7.54 7.70
CA GLY A 17 5.11 6.57 6.71
C GLY A 17 6.34 5.80 7.18
N ALA A 18 6.18 4.50 7.38
CA ALA A 18 7.21 3.56 7.83
C ALA A 18 8.15 3.06 6.72
N GLY A 19 8.11 3.67 5.52
CA GLY A 19 9.03 3.34 4.42
C GLY A 19 10.35 4.11 4.43
N GLY A 20 10.71 4.74 5.56
CA GLY A 20 11.93 5.53 5.73
C GLY A 20 11.76 7.05 5.61
N ALA A 21 10.77 7.54 4.85
CA ALA A 21 10.55 8.97 4.66
C ALA A 21 9.90 9.68 5.88
N GLY A 22 9.14 8.96 6.70
CA GLY A 22 8.48 9.53 7.89
C GLY A 22 7.39 10.57 7.59
N PHE A 23 6.88 10.61 6.35
CA PHE A 23 5.84 11.57 5.96
C PHE A 23 4.55 11.33 6.77
N PRO A 24 3.87 12.37 7.29
CA PRO A 24 2.63 12.17 8.06
C PRO A 24 1.54 11.47 7.24
N SER A 25 1.12 10.27 7.66
CA SER A 25 0.25 9.42 6.84
C SER A 25 -1.14 10.03 6.63
N TYR A 26 -1.65 10.81 7.59
CA TYR A 26 -2.89 11.59 7.42
C TYR A 26 -2.79 12.60 6.27
N GLY A 27 -1.59 13.09 5.94
CA GLY A 27 -1.33 14.01 4.83
C GLY A 27 -1.40 13.32 3.46
N LYS A 28 -1.27 11.99 3.42
CA LYS A 28 -1.43 11.21 2.19
C LYS A 28 -2.90 11.00 1.80
N LEU A 29 -3.82 11.07 2.76
CA LEU A 29 -5.25 10.86 2.50
C LEU A 29 -5.83 12.00 1.67
N ASP A 30 -6.31 11.68 0.47
CA ASP A 30 -6.83 12.63 -0.50
C ASP A 30 -7.89 11.95 -1.37
N LYS A 31 -9.02 12.62 -1.63
CA LYS A 31 -10.13 12.09 -2.44
C LYS A 31 -9.77 11.88 -3.92
N ARG A 32 -8.65 12.44 -4.39
CA ARG A 32 -8.09 12.16 -5.73
C ARG A 32 -7.46 10.76 -5.83
N MET A 33 -7.30 10.05 -4.71
CA MET A 33 -6.67 8.74 -4.66
C MET A 33 -7.59 7.65 -5.22
N GLU A 34 -7.50 7.39 -6.51
CA GLU A 34 -8.31 6.35 -7.17
C GLU A 34 -7.75 4.94 -6.99
N THR A 35 -6.44 4.80 -6.81
CA THR A 35 -5.76 3.52 -6.62
C THR A 35 -4.84 3.59 -5.42
N ILE A 36 -4.97 2.61 -4.52
CA ILE A 36 -4.05 2.42 -3.41
C ILE A 36 -3.05 1.33 -3.77
N VAL A 37 -1.77 1.56 -3.52
CA VAL A 37 -0.72 0.56 -3.65
C VAL A 37 -0.13 0.26 -2.27
N LEU A 38 -0.23 -0.99 -1.83
CA LEU A 38 0.49 -1.48 -0.67
C LEU A 38 1.87 -1.96 -1.12
N ASN A 39 2.92 -1.24 -0.77
CA ASN A 39 4.29 -1.59 -1.10
C ASN A 39 4.86 -2.61 -0.11
N CYS A 40 4.99 -3.86 -0.55
CA CYS A 40 5.66 -4.96 0.15
C CYS A 40 7.04 -5.30 -0.46
N ALA A 41 7.58 -4.44 -1.33
CA ALA A 41 8.90 -4.62 -1.94
C ALA A 41 9.99 -3.94 -1.12
N GLU A 42 10.27 -4.49 0.05
CA GLU A 42 11.46 -4.13 0.83
C GLU A 42 12.72 -4.52 0.05
N CYS A 43 13.60 -3.55 -0.18
CA CYS A 43 14.78 -3.67 -1.04
C CYS A 43 16.08 -3.43 -0.27
N GLU A 44 15.98 -2.83 0.90
CA GLU A 44 17.05 -2.55 1.83
C GLU A 44 17.66 -3.86 2.34
N PRO A 45 19.00 -4.04 2.28
CA PRO A 45 19.64 -5.24 2.76
C PRO A 45 19.26 -5.57 4.21
N LEU A 46 19.09 -6.86 4.50
CA LEU A 46 18.73 -7.43 5.81
C LEU A 46 17.30 -7.14 6.29
N LEU A 47 16.62 -6.11 5.78
CA LEU A 47 15.24 -5.83 6.14
C LEU A 47 14.28 -6.85 5.50
N ARG A 48 13.35 -7.32 6.33
CA ARG A 48 12.38 -8.39 6.00
C ARG A 48 11.00 -8.11 6.61
N VAL A 49 10.80 -6.93 7.18
CA VAL A 49 9.67 -6.60 8.06
C VAL A 49 8.37 -6.65 7.26
N HIS A 50 8.32 -6.00 6.10
CA HIS A 50 7.09 -5.93 5.30
C HIS A 50 6.58 -7.31 4.89
N ARG A 51 7.47 -8.19 4.40
CA ARG A 51 7.07 -9.55 4.00
C ARG A 51 6.69 -10.44 5.20
N GLN A 52 7.25 -10.17 6.38
CA GLN A 52 6.93 -10.89 7.61
C GLN A 52 5.57 -10.44 8.18
N LEU A 53 5.32 -9.13 8.23
CA LEU A 53 4.07 -8.54 8.67
C LEU A 53 2.92 -8.98 7.76
N LEU A 54 3.06 -8.79 6.44
CA LEU A 54 2.01 -9.17 5.50
C LEU A 54 1.74 -10.67 5.49
N ARG A 55 2.73 -11.51 5.80
CA ARG A 55 2.52 -12.96 5.96
C ARG A 55 1.76 -13.31 7.25
N LYS A 56 1.97 -12.56 8.33
CA LYS A 56 1.43 -12.88 9.67
C LYS A 56 0.09 -12.21 9.95
N TYR A 57 -0.11 -11.00 9.44
CA TYR A 57 -1.24 -10.10 9.73
C TYR A 57 -1.96 -9.67 8.45
N ALA A 58 -2.02 -10.55 7.43
CA ALA A 58 -2.62 -10.23 6.14
C ALA A 58 -4.05 -9.72 6.31
N TYR A 59 -4.84 -10.37 7.17
CA TYR A 59 -6.24 -10.01 7.37
C TYR A 59 -6.40 -8.58 7.90
N GLU A 60 -5.65 -8.24 8.96
CA GLU A 60 -5.70 -6.93 9.61
C GLU A 60 -5.19 -5.81 8.70
N ILE A 61 -4.11 -6.07 7.95
CA ILE A 61 -3.57 -5.10 6.99
C ILE A 61 -4.55 -4.84 5.85
N LEU A 62 -5.17 -5.88 5.29
CA LEU A 62 -6.17 -5.71 4.23
C LEU A 62 -7.44 -5.03 4.74
N GLU A 63 -7.84 -5.27 6.00
CA GLU A 63 -8.96 -4.55 6.62
C GLU A 63 -8.66 -3.06 6.82
N ALA A 64 -7.44 -2.71 7.23
CA ALA A 64 -7.01 -1.31 7.29
C ALA A 64 -7.04 -0.66 5.89
N LEU A 65 -6.62 -1.38 4.84
CA LEU A 65 -6.70 -0.90 3.46
C LEU A 65 -8.13 -0.72 2.98
N ASP A 66 -9.07 -1.59 3.36
CA ASP A 66 -10.50 -1.42 3.07
C ASP A 66 -11.03 -0.11 3.69
N ILE A 67 -10.66 0.17 4.94
CA ILE A 67 -11.05 1.41 5.64
C ILE A 67 -10.49 2.66 4.94
N ILE A 68 -9.21 2.62 4.56
CA ILE A 68 -8.57 3.73 3.82
C ILE A 68 -9.25 3.91 2.46
N ALA A 69 -9.47 2.80 1.74
CA ALA A 69 -10.11 2.81 0.42
C ALA A 69 -11.51 3.38 0.47
N GLU A 70 -12.33 3.00 1.46
CA GLU A 70 -13.66 3.58 1.67
C GLU A 70 -13.56 5.09 1.95
N ALA A 71 -12.67 5.50 2.86
CA ALA A 71 -12.53 6.90 3.25
C ALA A 71 -12.13 7.82 2.07
N VAL A 72 -11.25 7.34 1.18
CA VAL A 72 -10.80 8.10 0.00
C VAL A 72 -11.61 7.81 -1.27
N GLU A 73 -12.59 6.90 -1.20
CA GLU A 73 -13.38 6.43 -2.35
C GLU A 73 -12.52 5.80 -3.47
N ALA A 74 -11.48 5.05 -3.08
CA ALA A 74 -10.61 4.37 -4.04
C ALA A 74 -11.36 3.28 -4.82
N LYS A 75 -11.01 3.17 -6.11
CA LYS A 75 -11.63 2.21 -7.04
C LYS A 75 -10.99 0.82 -6.95
N LYS A 76 -9.71 0.75 -6.55
CA LYS A 76 -8.99 -0.51 -6.35
C LYS A 76 -7.79 -0.37 -5.42
N VAL A 77 -7.37 -1.51 -4.87
CA VAL A 77 -6.14 -1.66 -4.09
C VAL A 77 -5.24 -2.69 -4.76
N ILE A 78 -3.95 -2.40 -4.88
CA ILE A 78 -2.94 -3.31 -5.43
C ILE A 78 -1.94 -3.65 -4.34
N ILE A 79 -1.77 -4.94 -4.07
CA ILE A 79 -0.77 -5.46 -3.15
C ILE A 79 0.51 -5.74 -3.95
N ALA A 80 1.42 -4.77 -3.96
CA ALA A 80 2.67 -4.84 -4.70
C ALA A 80 3.70 -5.66 -3.93
N VAL A 81 4.01 -6.87 -4.41
CA VAL A 81 4.84 -7.85 -3.68
C VAL A 81 5.78 -8.54 -4.65
N LYS A 82 7.04 -8.76 -4.24
CA LYS A 82 8.00 -9.50 -5.06
C LYS A 82 7.51 -10.92 -5.31
N GLY A 83 7.56 -11.37 -6.57
CA GLY A 83 7.04 -12.69 -6.97
C GLY A 83 7.70 -13.88 -6.24
N VAL A 84 8.92 -13.68 -5.73
CA VAL A 84 9.64 -14.68 -4.92
C VAL A 84 9.11 -14.83 -3.49
N TYR A 85 8.29 -13.90 -2.98
CA TYR A 85 7.72 -13.95 -1.63
C TYR A 85 6.48 -14.87 -1.57
N ARG A 86 6.63 -16.12 -2.01
CA ARG A 86 5.53 -17.11 -2.17
C ARG A 86 4.63 -17.24 -0.94
N LYS A 87 5.23 -17.38 0.25
CA LYS A 87 4.48 -17.51 1.51
C LYS A 87 3.67 -16.26 1.89
N THR A 88 4.12 -15.09 1.44
CA THR A 88 3.40 -13.83 1.66
C THR A 88 2.24 -13.71 0.67
N ILE A 89 2.47 -14.06 -0.60
CA ILE A 89 1.42 -14.14 -1.63
C ILE A 89 0.31 -15.09 -1.18
N GLU A 90 0.64 -16.31 -0.75
CA GLU A 90 -0.32 -17.29 -0.23
C GLU A 90 -1.13 -16.78 0.98
N ALA A 91 -0.53 -15.93 1.82
CA ALA A 91 -1.24 -15.32 2.95
C ALA A 91 -2.27 -14.28 2.48
N VAL A 92 -1.90 -13.44 1.51
CA VAL A 92 -2.80 -12.46 0.90
C VAL A 92 -3.94 -13.15 0.15
N GLU A 93 -3.64 -14.18 -0.65
CA GLU A 93 -4.65 -14.95 -1.38
C GLU A 93 -5.67 -15.59 -0.43
N ARG A 94 -5.21 -16.17 0.70
CA ARG A 94 -6.13 -16.68 1.73
C ARG A 94 -7.01 -15.58 2.32
N ALA A 95 -6.42 -14.43 2.67
CA ALA A 95 -7.15 -13.32 3.25
C ALA A 95 -8.21 -12.72 2.29
N PHE A 96 -7.99 -12.80 0.96
CA PHE A 96 -9.00 -12.47 -0.04
C PHE A 96 -10.22 -13.41 0.01
N THR A 97 -10.02 -14.69 0.30
CA THR A 97 -11.10 -15.69 0.34
C THR A 97 -11.90 -15.68 1.65
N GLU A 98 -11.26 -15.32 2.77
CA GLU A 98 -11.87 -15.40 4.10
C GLU A 98 -12.94 -14.34 4.37
N LYS A 99 -12.83 -13.16 3.73
CA LYS A 99 -13.81 -12.08 3.87
C LYS A 99 -13.87 -11.25 2.60
N LYS A 100 -15.10 -10.97 2.19
CA LYS A 100 -15.40 -10.08 1.06
C LYS A 100 -14.80 -8.70 1.33
N ARG A 101 -13.94 -8.24 0.42
CA ARG A 101 -13.32 -6.91 0.46
C ARG A 101 -14.35 -5.83 0.10
N LEU A 102 -14.21 -4.64 0.68
CA LEU A 102 -15.05 -3.48 0.37
C LEU A 102 -14.62 -2.84 -0.94
N CYS A 103 -13.32 -2.85 -1.20
CA CYS A 103 -12.71 -2.39 -2.46
C CYS A 103 -12.13 -3.58 -3.23
N PRO A 104 -12.22 -3.63 -4.58
CA PRO A 104 -11.49 -4.64 -5.36
C PRO A 104 -9.99 -4.62 -5.05
N MET A 105 -9.45 -5.77 -4.67
CA MET A 105 -8.02 -5.94 -4.35
C MET A 105 -7.37 -6.98 -5.26
N GLU A 106 -6.15 -6.71 -5.71
CA GLU A 106 -5.37 -7.60 -6.56
C GLU A 106 -3.90 -7.66 -6.13
N ILE A 107 -3.20 -8.73 -6.49
CA ILE A 107 -1.75 -8.85 -6.27
C ILE A 107 -1.02 -8.33 -7.51
N GLY A 108 -0.15 -7.33 -7.32
CA GLY A 108 0.79 -6.85 -8.33
C GLY A 108 2.16 -7.49 -8.10
N ALA A 109 2.54 -8.44 -8.94
CA ALA A 109 3.83 -9.11 -8.81
C ALA A 109 4.97 -8.18 -9.27
N LEU A 110 5.94 -7.95 -8.38
CA LEU A 110 7.14 -7.15 -8.66
C LEU A 110 8.35 -8.04 -9.01
N PRO A 111 9.28 -7.56 -9.86
CA PRO A 111 10.54 -8.24 -10.13
C PRO A 111 11.46 -8.27 -8.90
N GLU A 112 12.34 -9.28 -8.83
CA GLU A 112 13.34 -9.40 -7.76
C GLU A 112 14.59 -8.56 -8.08
N ILE A 113 14.41 -7.25 -8.18
CA ILE A 113 15.49 -6.30 -8.48
C ILE A 113 15.46 -5.13 -7.49
N TYR A 114 16.63 -4.57 -7.21
CA TYR A 114 16.74 -3.22 -6.65
C TYR A 114 16.72 -2.22 -7.83
N PRO A 115 15.92 -1.14 -7.82
CA PRO A 115 15.09 -0.63 -6.72
C PRO A 115 13.57 -0.84 -6.94
N ALA A 116 13.09 -2.08 -7.08
CA ALA A 116 11.65 -2.33 -7.33
C ALA A 116 10.71 -1.74 -6.25
N GLY A 117 11.23 -1.52 -5.03
CA GLY A 117 10.51 -0.91 -3.90
C GLY A 117 10.48 0.61 -3.89
N ASP A 118 11.19 1.29 -4.80
CA ASP A 118 11.04 2.73 -4.97
C ASP A 118 9.60 3.08 -5.36
N GLU A 119 9.04 4.15 -4.79
CA GLU A 119 7.62 4.50 -4.94
C GLU A 119 7.23 4.66 -6.42
N VAL A 120 8.07 5.33 -7.22
CA VAL A 120 7.78 5.58 -8.64
C VAL A 120 7.94 4.31 -9.46
N ILE A 121 8.93 3.48 -9.15
CA ILE A 121 9.15 2.19 -9.83
C ILE A 121 8.01 1.22 -9.51
N THR A 122 7.66 1.06 -8.22
CA THR A 122 6.53 0.22 -7.80
C THR A 122 5.24 0.62 -8.53
N ILE A 123 4.95 1.92 -8.60
CA ILE A 123 3.78 2.45 -9.31
C ILE A 123 3.80 2.01 -10.78
N TYR A 124 4.92 2.21 -11.47
CA TYR A 124 5.03 1.87 -12.87
C TYR A 124 4.85 0.37 -13.10
N GLU A 125 5.53 -0.47 -12.33
CA GLU A 125 5.49 -1.93 -12.47
C GLU A 125 4.07 -2.49 -12.28
N VAL A 126 3.29 -1.95 -11.34
CA VAL A 126 1.95 -2.51 -11.03
C VAL A 126 0.78 -1.79 -11.70
N THR A 127 0.99 -0.59 -12.26
CA THR A 127 -0.09 0.21 -12.87
C THR A 127 0.18 0.62 -14.31
N GLY A 128 1.43 0.59 -14.77
CA GLY A 128 1.87 1.16 -16.04
C GLY A 128 1.86 2.70 -16.08
N LYS A 129 1.45 3.38 -15.00
CA LYS A 129 1.44 4.85 -14.93
C LYS A 129 2.84 5.38 -14.57
N VAL A 130 3.17 6.54 -15.11
CA VAL A 130 4.43 7.24 -14.83
C VAL A 130 4.14 8.48 -13.99
N VAL A 131 4.84 8.64 -12.88
CA VAL A 131 4.81 9.88 -12.09
C VAL A 131 5.68 10.93 -12.80
N PRO A 132 5.12 12.07 -13.25
CA PRO A 132 5.92 13.09 -13.92
C PRO A 132 6.99 13.69 -12.99
N PRO A 133 8.12 14.17 -13.53
CA PRO A 133 9.15 14.83 -12.73
C PRO A 133 8.58 16.00 -11.90
N GLY A 134 8.90 16.03 -10.61
CA GLY A 134 8.45 17.08 -9.68
C GLY A 134 6.97 17.00 -9.28
N LYS A 135 6.25 15.95 -9.68
CA LYS A 135 4.88 15.67 -9.25
C LYS A 135 4.85 14.58 -8.18
N LEU A 136 3.73 14.49 -7.48
CA LEU A 136 3.49 13.46 -6.47
C LEU A 136 2.62 12.34 -7.07
N PRO A 137 2.68 11.11 -6.54
CA PRO A 137 1.79 10.02 -6.95
C PRO A 137 0.31 10.40 -6.94
N ILE A 138 -0.11 11.26 -6.01
CA ILE A 138 -1.49 11.70 -5.93
C ILE A 138 -1.95 12.51 -7.15
N ASP A 139 -1.03 13.16 -7.87
CA ASP A 139 -1.34 13.89 -9.09
C ASP A 139 -1.74 12.98 -10.26
N ILE A 140 -1.44 11.68 -10.17
CA ILE A 140 -1.89 10.63 -11.12
C ILE A 140 -2.93 9.67 -10.50
N GLY A 141 -3.48 10.08 -9.35
CA GLY A 141 -4.52 9.37 -8.62
C GLY A 141 -4.04 8.12 -7.87
N ILE A 142 -2.77 8.08 -7.46
CA ILE A 142 -2.20 6.95 -6.71
C ILE A 142 -1.77 7.38 -5.31
N GLY A 143 -2.11 6.58 -4.31
CA GLY A 143 -1.51 6.64 -2.98
C GLY A 143 -0.73 5.38 -2.69
N VAL A 144 0.48 5.52 -2.12
CA VAL A 144 1.33 4.39 -1.75
C VAL A 144 1.51 4.36 -0.23
N PHE A 145 1.23 3.18 0.34
CA PHE A 145 1.44 2.88 1.76
C PHE A 145 2.40 1.70 1.87
N ASN A 146 3.32 1.74 2.83
CA ASN A 146 4.14 0.58 3.14
C ASN A 146 3.35 -0.37 4.05
N VAL A 147 3.73 -1.64 4.08
CA VAL A 147 3.03 -2.64 4.90
C VAL A 147 2.95 -2.27 6.38
N GLU A 148 4.00 -1.64 6.92
CA GLU A 148 4.05 -1.23 8.33
C GLU A 148 3.27 0.07 8.61
N THR A 149 2.98 0.87 7.58
CA THR A 149 2.26 2.16 7.71
C THR A 149 0.76 1.96 7.86
#